data_AF-A0A328AX87-F1
#
_entry.id   AF-A0A328AX87-F1
#
_cell.length_a   1.000
_cell.length_b   1.000
_cell.length_c   1.000
_cell.angle_alpha   90.00
_cell.angle_beta   90.00
_cell.angle_gamma   90.00
#
_symmetry.space_group_name_H-M   'P 1'
#
loop_
_entity.id
_entity.type
_entity.pdbx_description
1 polymer ?
#
loop_
_entity_poly.entity_id
_entity_poly.type
_entity_poly.pdbx_seq_one_letter_code
_entity_poly.pdbx_strand_id
1 'polypeptide(L)' 'MTMPTVERAYALARSGQFSDLDRLKDRLKADGCRAVDALLAARSIRGHLEAICAASFKPPVHPE' A
#
# COMPACT_ATOMS: atom_id res chain seq x y z
N MET A 1 -21.23 -2.33 -4.52
CA MET A 1 -20.26 -1.33 -5.04
C MET A 1 -18.87 -1.94 -4.91
N THR A 2 -18.25 -2.38 -6.00
CA THR A 2 -16.91 -3.00 -5.95
C THR A 2 -15.90 -1.88 -5.73
N MET A 3 -15.35 -1.75 -4.51
CA MET A 3 -14.29 -0.77 -4.25
C MET A 3 -13.09 -1.06 -5.18
N PRO A 4 -12.58 -0.07 -5.90
CA PRO A 4 -11.45 -0.27 -6.79
C PRO A 4 -10.21 -0.66 -5.96
N THR A 5 -9.45 -1.64 -6.45
CA THR A 5 -8.20 -2.12 -5.83
C THR A 5 -7.23 -0.96 -5.52
N VAL A 6 -7.28 0.11 -6.32
CA VAL A 6 -6.49 1.32 -6.10
C VAL A 6 -6.87 2.00 -4.78
N GLU A 7 -8.15 2.19 -4.48
CA GLU A 7 -8.58 2.86 -3.25
C GLU A 7 -8.17 2.07 -2.01
N ARG A 8 -8.29 0.72 -2.05
CA ARG A 8 -7.78 -0.13 -0.96
C ARG A 8 -6.27 0.01 -0.79
N ALA A 9 -5.52 0.05 -1.90
CA ALA A 9 -4.07 0.23 -1.84
C ALA A 9 -3.69 1.58 -1.20
N TYR A 10 -4.35 2.67 -1.60
CA TYR A 10 -4.14 3.99 -1.01
C TYR A 10 -4.56 4.04 0.47
N ALA A 11 -5.67 3.41 0.84
CA ALA A 11 -6.12 3.33 2.23
C ALA A 11 -5.12 2.56 3.11
N LEU A 12 -4.63 1.41 2.64
CA LEU A 12 -3.62 0.62 3.34
C LEU A 12 -2.28 1.38 3.47
N ALA A 13 -1.85 2.05 2.41
CA ALA A 13 -0.61 2.83 2.42
C ALA A 13 -0.70 3.98 3.44
N ARG A 14 -1.84 4.66 3.47
CA ARG A 14 -2.10 5.76 4.39
C ARG A 14 -2.36 5.32 5.84
N SER A 15 -2.68 4.05 6.05
CA SER A 15 -2.83 3.49 7.40
C SER A 15 -1.52 3.46 8.18
N GLY A 16 -0.37 3.63 7.51
CA GLY A 16 0.95 3.62 8.17
C GLY A 16 1.37 2.26 8.71
N GLN A 17 0.63 1.19 8.41
CA GLN A 17 0.95 -0.19 8.80
C GLN A 17 2.05 -0.83 7.95
N PHE A 18 2.30 -0.28 6.76
CA PHE A 18 3.24 -0.83 5.79
C PHE A 18 4.30 0.22 5.48
N SER A 19 5.56 -0.11 5.75
CA SER A 19 6.74 0.65 5.31
C SER A 19 7.03 0.45 3.83
N ASP A 20 6.69 -0.75 3.32
CA ASP A 20 7.09 -1.21 2.02
C ASP A 20 5.90 -1.62 1.17
N LEU A 21 5.99 -1.24 -0.09
CA LEU A 21 4.98 -1.52 -1.09
C LEU A 21 4.85 -3.03 -1.38
N ASP A 22 5.90 -3.82 -1.13
CA ASP A 22 5.86 -5.27 -1.28
C ASP A 22 4.95 -5.95 -0.24
N ARG A 23 4.97 -5.50 1.03
CA ARG A 23 4.02 -5.99 2.05
C ARG A 23 2.59 -5.58 1.75
N LEU A 24 2.40 -4.36 1.24
CA LEU A 24 1.09 -3.87 0.81
C LEU A 24 0.54 -4.70 -0.34
N LYS A 25 1.40 -5.04 -1.32
CA LYS A 25 1.07 -5.95 -2.43
C LYS A 25 0.66 -7.33 -1.92
N ASP A 26 1.42 -7.92 -1.01
CA ASP A 26 1.13 -9.24 -0.45
C ASP A 26 -0.21 -9.25 0.29
N ARG A 27 -0.48 -8.23 1.10
CA ARG A 27 -1.78 -8.07 1.79
C ARG A 27 -2.94 -7.94 0.80
N LEU A 28 -2.78 -7.16 -0.27
CA LEU A 28 -3.81 -7.02 -1.31
C LEU A 28 -4.04 -8.34 -2.06
N LYS A 29 -2.98 -9.11 -2.34
CA LYS A 29 -3.10 -10.44 -2.95
C LYS A 29 -3.84 -11.40 -2.04
N ALA A 30 -3.53 -11.40 -0.75
CA ALA A 30 -4.22 -12.21 0.26
C ALA A 30 -5.71 -11.84 0.38
N ASP A 31 -6.05 -10.57 0.18
CA ASP A 31 -7.43 -10.06 0.12
C ASP A 31 -8.16 -10.40 -1.20
N GLY A 32 -7.49 -11.10 -2.13
CA GLY A 32 -8.03 -11.51 -3.43
C GLY A 32 -7.86 -10.48 -4.56
N CYS A 33 -7.17 -9.36 -4.31
CA CYS A 33 -6.92 -8.33 -5.33
C CYS A 33 -5.76 -8.72 -6.26
N ARG A 34 -6.03 -9.53 -7.29
CA ARG A 34 -5.04 -9.88 -8.33
C ARG A 34 -4.63 -8.70 -9.22
N ALA A 35 -5.49 -7.68 -9.35
CA ALA A 35 -5.21 -6.48 -10.14
C ALA A 35 -4.08 -5.61 -9.58
N VAL A 36 -3.59 -5.89 -8.36
CA VAL A 36 -2.50 -5.14 -7.75
C VAL A 36 -1.21 -5.22 -8.57
N ASP A 37 -0.88 -6.34 -9.21
CA ASP A 37 0.31 -6.42 -10.06
C ASP A 37 0.22 -5.47 -11.27
N ALA A 38 -0.94 -5.42 -11.93
CA ALA A 38 -1.17 -4.49 -13.03
C ALA A 38 -1.11 -3.03 -12.56
N LEU A 39 -1.61 -2.77 -11.36
CA LEU A 39 -1.56 -1.45 -10.74
C LEU A 39 -0.13 -1.01 -10.42
N LEU A 40 0.68 -1.93 -9.89
CA LEU A 40 2.07 -1.69 -9.51
C LEU A 40 3.05 -1.72 -10.68
N ALA A 41 2.65 -2.32 -11.81
CA ALA A 41 3.40 -2.23 -13.07
C ALA A 41 3.48 -0.77 -13.57
N ALA A 42 2.49 0.07 -13.24
CA ALA A 42 2.55 1.50 -13.52
C ALA A 42 3.52 2.21 -12.56
N ARG A 43 4.67 2.62 -13.09
CA ARG A 43 5.74 3.26 -12.30
C ARG A 43 5.27 4.51 -11.53
N SER A 44 4.35 5.29 -12.09
CA SER A 44 3.77 6.46 -11.42
C SER A 44 2.95 6.07 -10.19
N ILE A 45 2.10 5.04 -10.29
CA ILE A 45 1.30 4.56 -9.16
C ILE A 45 2.21 3.95 -8.10
N ARG A 46 3.19 3.14 -8.52
CA ARG A 46 4.17 2.52 -7.62
C ARG A 46 4.92 3.58 -6.81
N GLY A 47 5.50 4.59 -7.48
CA GLY A 47 6.21 5.67 -6.79
C GLY A 47 5.31 6.47 -5.85
N HIS A 48 4.05 6.71 -6.23
CA HIS A 48 3.12 7.46 -5.39
C HIS A 48 2.71 6.67 -4.13
N LEU A 49 2.38 5.38 -4.29
CA LEU A 49 2.09 4.51 -3.14
C LEU A 49 3.29 4.35 -2.23
N GLU A 50 4.51 4.21 -2.79
CA GLU A 50 5.75 4.09 -2.02
C GLU A 50 6.01 5.35 -1.20
N ALA A 51 5.84 6.53 -1.81
CA ALA A 51 5.96 7.81 -1.10
C ALA A 51 4.92 7.94 0.03
N ILE A 52 3.67 7.52 -0.19
CA ILE A 52 2.63 7.56 0.86
C ILE A 52 2.92 6.56 1.96
N CYS A 53 3.35 5.33 1.62
CA CYS A 53 3.78 4.34 2.60
C CYS A 53 4.91 4.90 3.46
N ALA A 54 5.98 5.41 2.85
CA ALA A 54 7.11 5.98 3.56
C ALA A 54 6.72 7.18 4.43
N ALA A 55 5.84 8.06 3.94
CA ALA A 55 5.39 9.24 4.68
C ALA A 55 4.40 8.91 5.82
N SER A 56 3.56 7.89 5.63
CA SER A 56 2.54 7.50 6.61
C SER A 56 3.06 6.48 7.62
N PHE A 57 4.11 5.75 7.27
CA PHE A 57 4.75 4.78 8.14
C PHE A 57 5.32 5.49 9.35
N LYS A 58 4.61 5.37 10.47
CA LYS A 58 5.13 5.74 11.78
C LYS A 58 5.78 4.47 12.33
N PRO A 59 7.12 4.40 12.42
CA PRO A 59 7.73 3.35 13.21
C PRO A 59 7.14 3.44 14.63
N PRO A 60 6.90 2.30 15.31
CA PRO A 60 6.48 2.33 16.69
C PRO A 60 7.58 3.07 17.46
N VAL A 61 7.32 4.34 17.77
CA VAL A 61 8.15 5.16 18.62
C VAL A 61 8.15 4.47 19.98
N HIS A 62 9.25 3.81 20.31
CA HIS A 62 9.50 3.31 21.66
C HIS A 62 9.71 4.58 22.51
N PRO A 63 8.82 4.91 23.45
CA PRO A 63 9.15 5.89 24.46
C PRO A 63 10.06 5.20 25.48
N GLU A 64 11.28 5.70 25.56
CA GLU A 64 12.29 5.37 26.58
C GLU A 64 11.92 5.92 27.96
#